data_AF-A0A957I704-F1
#
_entry.id   AF-A0A957I704-F1
#
_cell.length_a   1.000
_cell.length_b   1.000
_cell.length_c   1.000
_cell.angle_alpha   90.00
_cell.angle_beta   90.00
_cell.angle_gamma   90.00
#
_symmetry.space_group_name_H-M   'P 1'
#
loop_
_entity.id
_entity.type
_entity.pdbx_description
1 polymer ?
#
loop_
_entity_poly.entity_id
_entity_poly.type
_entity_poly.pdbx_seq_one_letter_code
_entity_poly.pdbx_strand_id
1 'polypeptide(L)'
;MNRSKKQKRSENAKKRNRQQTIMIGLVSVGILFILTAVLLLSRNNAGTGSADLSSRQMVALGEEVYGTYCAACHGVDLEGQPDWQRPFDDGSFKAPPHDETGHTWHHNDAYLIESIKQGGARLDASIGVSLMPAYEDVLTDQQILAVLAYIKSSWPPDIVAAQSSR
;
A
#
# COMPACT_ATOMS: atom_id res chain seq x y z
N MET A 1 -45.57 -33.27 59.83
CA MET A 1 -44.58 -32.57 59.00
C MET A 1 -44.59 -31.08 59.37
N ASN A 2 -43.48 -30.52 59.88
CA ASN A 2 -43.45 -29.23 60.60
C ASN A 2 -43.57 -27.99 59.68
N ARG A 3 -44.54 -27.09 59.96
CA ARG A 3 -44.87 -25.85 59.20
C ARG A 3 -43.66 -24.93 58.99
N SER A 4 -42.75 -24.91 59.98
CA SER A 4 -41.47 -24.17 59.94
C SER A 4 -40.53 -24.66 58.82
N LYS A 5 -40.47 -25.98 58.54
CA LYS A 5 -39.63 -26.52 57.46
C LYS A 5 -40.13 -26.11 56.07
N LYS A 6 -41.46 -25.90 55.91
CA LYS A 6 -42.08 -25.50 54.64
C LYS A 6 -41.82 -24.02 54.35
N GLN A 7 -41.92 -23.14 55.35
CA GLN A 7 -41.59 -21.71 55.23
C GLN A 7 -40.12 -21.48 54.91
N LYS A 8 -39.21 -22.18 55.60
CA LYS A 8 -37.76 -22.07 55.35
C LYS A 8 -37.37 -22.53 53.94
N ARG A 9 -38.05 -23.55 53.40
CA ARG A 9 -37.87 -24.01 52.01
C ARG A 9 -38.37 -22.99 50.98
N SER A 10 -39.53 -22.35 51.21
CA SER A 10 -40.05 -21.33 50.29
C SER A 10 -39.21 -20.05 50.27
N GLU A 11 -38.69 -19.62 51.41
CA GLU A 11 -37.79 -18.45 51.48
C GLU A 11 -36.45 -18.71 50.78
N ASN A 12 -35.88 -19.90 50.99
CA ASN A 12 -34.64 -20.31 50.31
C ASN A 12 -34.83 -20.44 48.79
N ALA A 13 -35.99 -20.93 48.33
CA ALA A 13 -36.32 -20.98 46.90
C ALA A 13 -36.47 -19.57 46.31
N LYS A 14 -37.15 -18.66 47.01
CA LYS A 14 -37.32 -17.26 46.59
C LYS A 14 -35.97 -16.52 46.54
N LYS A 15 -35.07 -16.78 47.50
CA LYS A 15 -33.70 -16.23 47.54
C LYS A 15 -32.84 -16.75 46.39
N ARG A 16 -32.91 -18.06 46.09
CA ARG A 16 -32.22 -18.69 44.95
C ARG A 16 -32.71 -18.14 43.62
N ASN A 17 -34.02 -18.03 43.40
CA ASN A 17 -34.56 -17.45 42.16
C ASN A 17 -34.12 -16.00 41.99
N ARG A 18 -34.17 -15.18 43.05
CA ARG A 18 -33.71 -13.78 43.02
C ARG A 18 -32.21 -13.69 42.69
N GLN A 19 -31.38 -14.55 43.27
CA GLN A 19 -29.95 -14.61 42.95
C GLN A 19 -29.70 -15.06 41.50
N GLN A 20 -30.46 -16.04 41.01
CA GLN A 20 -30.36 -16.48 39.62
C GLN A 20 -30.76 -15.38 38.63
N THR A 21 -31.83 -14.63 38.90
CA THR A 21 -32.23 -13.48 38.05
C THR A 21 -31.17 -12.38 38.03
N ILE A 22 -30.56 -12.07 39.18
CA ILE A 22 -29.47 -11.08 39.26
C ILE A 22 -28.24 -11.56 38.48
N MET A 23 -27.85 -12.83 38.64
CA MET A 23 -26.69 -13.40 37.93
C MET A 23 -26.91 -13.45 36.42
N ILE A 24 -28.10 -13.83 35.95
CA ILE A 24 -28.46 -13.81 34.52
C ILE A 24 -28.38 -12.37 33.99
N GLY A 25 -28.93 -11.39 34.71
CA GLY A 25 -28.84 -9.98 34.32
C GLY A 25 -27.40 -9.48 34.20
N LEU A 26 -26.53 -9.82 35.14
CA LEU A 26 -25.10 -9.43 35.12
C LEU A 26 -24.33 -10.08 33.96
N VAL A 27 -24.59 -11.36 33.67
CA VAL A 27 -23.96 -12.07 32.55
C VAL A 27 -24.41 -11.46 31.22
N SER A 28 -25.70 -11.17 31.05
CA SER A 28 -26.24 -10.53 29.83
C SER A 28 -25.64 -9.14 29.58
N VAL A 29 -25.51 -8.33 30.63
CA VAL A 29 -24.87 -6.99 30.53
C VAL A 29 -23.39 -7.12 30.20
N GLY A 30 -22.68 -8.08 30.81
CA GLY A 30 -21.28 -8.36 30.50
C GLY A 30 -21.07 -8.79 29.05
N ILE A 31 -21.90 -9.70 28.53
CA ILE A 31 -21.87 -10.13 27.13
C ILE A 31 -22.16 -8.95 26.19
N LEU A 32 -23.16 -8.13 26.50
CA LEU A 32 -23.49 -6.95 25.69
C LEU A 32 -22.33 -5.94 25.66
N PHE A 33 -21.64 -5.73 26.79
CA PHE A 33 -20.49 -4.84 26.91
C PHE A 33 -19.26 -5.37 26.14
N ILE A 34 -19.05 -6.69 26.15
CA ILE A 34 -17.99 -7.34 25.36
C ILE A 34 -18.31 -7.23 23.87
N LEU A 35 -19.55 -7.50 23.46
CA LEU A 35 -19.97 -7.39 22.06
C LEU A 35 -19.86 -5.95 21.54
N THR A 36 -20.26 -4.95 22.34
CA THR A 36 -20.08 -3.54 21.96
C THR A 36 -18.61 -3.13 21.94
N ALA A 37 -17.79 -3.57 22.90
CA ALA A 37 -16.35 -3.31 22.88
C ALA A 37 -15.67 -3.94 21.65
N VAL A 38 -16.01 -5.19 21.29
CA VAL A 38 -15.52 -5.86 20.08
C VAL A 38 -15.96 -5.11 18.82
N LEU A 39 -17.22 -4.66 18.75
CA LEU A 39 -17.71 -3.87 17.61
C LEU A 39 -17.02 -2.50 17.49
N LEU A 40 -16.73 -1.84 18.62
CA LEU A 40 -16.00 -0.57 18.65
C LEU A 40 -14.52 -0.76 18.25
N LEU A 41 -13.86 -1.82 18.73
CA LEU A 41 -12.50 -2.18 18.32
C LEU A 41 -12.42 -2.54 16.82
N SER A 42 -13.42 -3.26 16.30
CA SER A 42 -13.52 -3.57 14.87
C SER A 42 -13.80 -2.34 14.00
N ARG A 43 -14.54 -1.34 14.52
CA ARG A 43 -14.76 -0.06 13.82
C ARG A 43 -13.49 0.78 13.71
N ASN A 44 -12.62 0.75 14.71
CA ASN A 44 -11.32 1.42 14.63
C ASN A 44 -10.37 0.77 13.62
N ASN A 45 -10.55 -0.52 13.30
CA ASN A 45 -9.87 -1.19 12.20
C ASN A 45 -10.56 -1.05 10.84
N ALA A 46 -11.76 -0.46 10.80
CA ALA A 46 -12.54 -0.25 9.58
C ALA A 46 -12.56 1.23 9.15
N GLY A 47 -11.48 1.97 9.46
CA GLY A 47 -11.20 3.25 8.83
C GLY A 47 -10.65 3.02 7.42
N THR A 48 -11.45 3.33 6.40
CA THR A 48 -11.06 3.87 5.07
C THR A 48 -9.54 3.92 4.79
N GLY A 49 -8.91 2.76 4.52
CA GLY A 49 -7.44 2.69 4.48
C GLY A 49 -6.86 1.65 3.50
N SER A 50 -7.67 1.01 2.65
CA SER A 50 -7.15 0.05 1.67
C SER A 50 -6.52 0.69 0.43
N ALA A 51 -6.70 2.00 0.22
CA ALA A 51 -6.04 2.75 -0.86
C ALA A 51 -4.81 3.55 -0.38
N ASP A 52 -4.70 3.88 0.92
CA ASP A 52 -3.62 4.70 1.48
C ASP A 52 -2.51 3.87 2.16
N LEU A 53 -2.83 2.71 2.72
CA LEU A 53 -1.81 1.80 3.27
C LEU A 53 -1.04 1.08 2.16
N SER A 54 -1.71 0.77 1.04
CA SER A 54 -1.05 0.23 -0.15
C SER A 54 -0.16 1.27 -0.83
N SER A 55 -0.56 2.54 -0.94
CA SER A 55 0.26 3.55 -1.62
C SER A 55 1.52 3.91 -0.82
N ARG A 56 1.45 4.15 0.50
CA ARG A 56 2.68 4.40 1.29
C ARG A 56 3.62 3.21 1.37
N GLN A 57 3.09 2.00 1.54
CA GLN A 57 3.92 0.78 1.54
C GLN A 57 4.53 0.51 0.16
N MET A 58 3.78 0.75 -0.92
CA MET A 58 4.29 0.61 -2.29
C MET A 58 5.34 1.67 -2.62
N VAL A 59 5.17 2.91 -2.15
CA VAL A 59 6.19 3.95 -2.30
C VAL A 59 7.46 3.57 -1.54
N ALA A 60 7.36 3.10 -0.29
CA ALA A 60 8.53 2.68 0.48
C ALA A 60 9.25 1.45 -0.12
N LEU A 61 8.50 0.45 -0.58
CA LEU A 61 9.07 -0.68 -1.33
C LEU A 61 9.70 -0.20 -2.64
N GLY A 62 9.04 0.73 -3.32
CA GLY A 62 9.51 1.31 -4.57
C GLY A 62 10.82 2.05 -4.42
N GLU A 63 10.98 2.81 -3.33
CA GLU A 63 12.22 3.50 -2.98
C GLU A 63 13.37 2.51 -2.76
N GLU A 64 13.15 1.42 -2.01
CA GLU A 64 14.17 0.38 -1.77
C GLU A 64 14.60 -0.30 -3.08
N VAL A 65 13.62 -0.70 -3.91
CA VAL A 65 13.89 -1.33 -5.20
C VAL A 65 14.58 -0.33 -6.14
N TYR A 66 14.11 0.92 -6.20
CA TYR A 66 14.68 1.96 -7.03
C TYR A 66 16.15 2.24 -6.67
N GLY A 67 16.44 2.39 -5.37
CA GLY A 67 17.81 2.58 -4.88
C GLY A 67 18.75 1.43 -5.26
N THR A 68 18.22 0.21 -5.28
CA THR A 68 19.01 -1.00 -5.61
C THR A 68 19.24 -1.15 -7.12
N TYR A 69 18.22 -0.93 -7.94
CA TYR A 69 18.24 -1.33 -9.35
C TYR A 69 18.31 -0.17 -10.34
N CYS A 70 17.91 1.04 -9.95
CA CYS A 70 17.67 2.16 -10.87
C CYS A 70 18.60 3.35 -10.61
N ALA A 71 18.86 3.66 -9.34
CA ALA A 71 19.56 4.88 -8.92
C ALA A 71 20.99 5.00 -9.45
N ALA A 72 21.66 3.88 -9.74
CA ALA A 72 23.01 3.88 -10.30
C ALA A 72 23.12 4.63 -11.63
N CYS A 73 22.03 4.69 -12.40
CA CYS A 73 21.95 5.45 -13.65
C CYS A 73 21.03 6.66 -13.54
N HIS A 74 19.87 6.50 -12.90
CA HIS A 74 18.84 7.54 -12.84
C HIS A 74 19.00 8.52 -11.67
N GLY A 75 20.06 8.40 -10.87
CA GLY A 75 20.32 9.25 -9.72
C GLY A 75 19.57 8.79 -8.47
N VAL A 76 20.07 9.16 -7.28
CA VAL A 76 19.43 8.75 -6.01
C VAL A 76 18.18 9.57 -5.70
N ASP A 77 18.11 10.78 -6.25
CA ASP A 77 17.03 11.75 -6.09
C ASP A 77 16.18 11.87 -7.37
N LEU A 78 16.24 10.87 -8.26
CA LEU A 78 15.55 10.83 -9.56
C LEU A 78 16.07 11.83 -10.61
N GLU A 79 17.22 12.45 -10.38
CA GLU A 79 17.76 13.59 -11.13
C GLU A 79 18.32 13.22 -12.52
N GLY A 80 18.49 11.93 -12.79
CA GLY A 80 19.06 11.42 -14.04
C GLY A 80 20.52 11.79 -14.22
N GLN A 81 21.05 11.52 -15.41
CA GLN A 81 22.42 11.90 -15.75
C GLN A 81 22.49 13.37 -16.21
N PRO A 82 23.60 14.08 -15.94
CA PRO A 82 23.83 15.41 -16.48
C PRO A 82 23.76 15.43 -18.01
N ASP A 83 23.13 16.48 -18.55
CA ASP A 83 22.87 16.64 -19.99
C ASP A 83 22.21 15.40 -20.62
N TRP A 84 21.25 14.77 -19.92
CA TRP A 84 20.59 13.54 -20.37
C TRP A 84 19.97 13.62 -21.76
N GLN A 85 19.58 14.82 -22.19
CA GLN A 85 19.02 15.09 -23.52
C GLN A 85 20.04 14.90 -24.65
N ARG A 86 21.34 14.90 -24.32
CA ARG A 86 22.43 14.64 -25.26
C ARG A 86 22.88 13.19 -25.08
N PRO A 87 22.96 12.40 -26.17
CA PRO A 87 23.50 11.04 -26.09
C PRO A 87 24.96 11.05 -25.66
N PHE A 88 25.46 9.89 -25.25
CA PHE A 88 26.89 9.64 -25.10
C PHE A 88 27.61 9.73 -26.46
N ASP A 89 28.95 9.74 -26.43
CA ASP A 89 29.79 9.81 -27.63
C ASP A 89 29.58 8.62 -28.58
N ASP A 90 29.15 7.47 -28.04
CA ASP A 90 28.79 6.27 -28.81
C ASP A 90 27.35 6.31 -29.38
N GLY A 91 26.61 7.39 -29.13
CA GLY A 91 25.24 7.59 -29.57
C GLY A 91 24.17 6.96 -28.67
N SER A 92 24.55 6.27 -27.59
CA SER A 92 23.58 5.71 -26.65
C SER A 92 22.92 6.78 -25.78
N PHE A 93 21.68 6.54 -25.37
CA PHE A 93 20.93 7.46 -24.53
C PHE A 93 21.44 7.43 -23.09
N LYS A 94 21.57 8.62 -22.52
CA LYS A 94 21.74 8.81 -21.09
C LYS A 94 20.43 8.55 -20.35
N ALA A 95 20.53 8.17 -19.09
CA ALA A 95 19.37 7.97 -18.24
C ALA A 95 18.68 9.32 -17.96
N PRO A 96 17.40 9.50 -18.37
CA PRO A 96 16.66 10.73 -18.08
C PRO A 96 16.28 10.81 -16.59
N PRO A 97 16.03 12.03 -16.08
CA PRO A 97 15.40 12.22 -14.79
C PRO A 97 14.01 11.58 -14.78
N HIS A 98 13.65 11.08 -13.61
CA HIS A 98 12.32 10.58 -13.30
C HIS A 98 11.50 11.56 -12.45
N ASP A 99 12.07 12.70 -12.05
CA ASP A 99 11.36 13.82 -11.42
C ASP A 99 10.56 14.68 -12.44
N GLU A 100 10.06 15.83 -12.01
CA GLU A 100 9.31 16.76 -12.86
C GLU A 100 10.08 17.34 -14.05
N THR A 101 11.42 17.31 -14.02
CA THR A 101 12.29 17.88 -15.05
C THR A 101 12.47 16.94 -16.25
N GLY A 102 12.11 15.66 -16.07
CA GLY A 102 12.20 14.63 -17.09
C GLY A 102 10.99 14.54 -18.01
N HIS A 103 10.96 13.47 -18.81
CA HIS A 103 9.85 13.20 -19.73
C HIS A 103 9.00 11.98 -19.33
N THR A 104 9.29 11.32 -18.21
CA THR A 104 8.66 10.05 -17.84
C THR A 104 7.15 10.16 -17.73
N TRP A 105 6.64 11.26 -17.16
CA TRP A 105 5.22 11.53 -17.00
C TRP A 105 4.46 11.78 -18.32
N HIS A 106 5.14 11.88 -19.46
CA HIS A 106 4.50 11.93 -20.78
C HIS A 106 3.95 10.58 -21.26
N HIS A 107 4.20 9.50 -20.53
CA HIS A 107 3.77 8.15 -20.88
C HIS A 107 2.77 7.58 -19.86
N ASN A 108 1.83 6.76 -20.33
CA ASN A 108 0.89 6.07 -19.45
C ASN A 108 1.56 4.91 -18.70
N ASP A 109 0.91 4.42 -17.64
CA ASP A 109 1.46 3.39 -16.76
C ASP A 109 1.83 2.10 -17.52
N ALA A 110 1.04 1.69 -18.51
CA ALA A 110 1.31 0.49 -19.30
C ALA A 110 2.65 0.58 -20.05
N TYR A 111 2.90 1.72 -20.71
CA TYR A 111 4.17 1.98 -21.39
C TYR A 111 5.34 2.03 -20.41
N LEU A 112 5.15 2.62 -19.22
CA LEU A 112 6.20 2.71 -18.21
C LEU A 112 6.55 1.34 -17.61
N ILE A 113 5.55 0.51 -17.33
CA ILE A 113 5.75 -0.88 -16.87
C ILE A 113 6.48 -1.69 -17.94
N GLU A 114 6.06 -1.58 -19.21
CA GLU A 114 6.74 -2.25 -20.33
C GLU A 114 8.19 -1.76 -20.49
N SER A 115 8.42 -0.46 -20.29
CA SER A 115 9.77 0.13 -20.32
C SER A 115 10.70 -0.46 -19.26
N ILE A 116 10.19 -0.73 -18.06
CA ILE A 116 10.96 -1.38 -17.00
C ILE A 116 11.19 -2.86 -17.33
N LYS A 117 10.15 -3.56 -17.81
CA LYS A 117 10.25 -4.99 -18.14
C LYS A 117 11.28 -5.25 -19.25
N GLN A 118 11.19 -4.52 -20.34
CA GLN A 118 11.98 -4.78 -21.55
C GLN A 118 13.26 -3.94 -21.64
N GLY A 119 13.40 -2.89 -20.83
CA GLY A 119 14.57 -2.00 -20.87
C GLY A 119 14.79 -1.39 -22.25
N GLY A 120 16.04 -1.36 -22.71
CA GLY A 120 16.41 -0.88 -24.02
C GLY A 120 15.99 -1.80 -25.18
N ALA A 121 15.68 -3.07 -24.92
CA ALA A 121 15.33 -4.04 -25.97
C ALA A 121 14.01 -3.70 -26.69
N ARG A 122 13.16 -2.87 -26.07
CA ARG A 122 11.91 -2.37 -26.67
C ARG A 122 12.12 -1.31 -27.75
N LEU A 123 13.29 -0.66 -27.77
CA LEU A 123 13.54 0.43 -28.70
C LEU A 123 13.95 -0.12 -30.07
N ASP A 124 13.33 0.41 -31.10
CA ASP A 124 13.80 0.18 -32.46
C ASP A 124 15.21 0.78 -32.63
N ALA A 125 16.13 0.02 -33.21
CA ALA A 125 17.52 0.44 -33.37
C ALA A 125 17.69 1.72 -34.22
N SER A 126 16.70 2.07 -35.05
CA SER A 126 16.70 3.33 -35.80
C SER A 126 16.39 4.56 -34.93
N ILE A 127 15.79 4.38 -33.75
CA ILE A 127 15.53 5.45 -32.78
C ILE A 127 16.81 5.74 -31.98
N GLY A 128 17.54 4.69 -31.59
CA GLY A 128 18.78 4.79 -30.84
C GLY A 128 18.99 3.59 -29.92
N VAL A 129 20.02 3.66 -29.08
CA VAL A 129 20.39 2.58 -28.15
C VAL A 129 20.17 3.06 -26.73
N SER A 130 19.35 2.35 -25.96
CA SER A 130 19.25 2.53 -24.51
C SER A 130 20.06 1.45 -23.80
N LEU A 131 20.84 1.87 -22.81
CA LEU A 131 21.63 0.97 -21.95
C LEU A 131 20.80 0.42 -20.77
N MET A 132 19.51 0.79 -20.67
CA MET A 132 18.63 0.34 -19.60
C MET A 132 18.45 -1.19 -19.68
N PRO A 133 18.81 -1.96 -18.63
CA PRO A 133 18.59 -3.40 -18.60
C PRO A 133 17.10 -3.75 -18.64
N ALA A 134 16.79 -4.96 -19.12
CA ALA A 134 15.47 -5.56 -18.95
C ALA A 134 15.34 -6.15 -17.53
N TYR A 135 14.21 -5.89 -16.87
CA TYR A 135 13.97 -6.35 -15.50
C TYR A 135 12.84 -7.38 -15.37
N GLU A 136 12.22 -7.81 -16.48
CA GLU A 136 11.10 -8.77 -16.45
C GLU A 136 11.41 -10.06 -15.67
N ASP A 137 12.62 -10.60 -15.82
CA ASP A 137 13.06 -11.81 -15.13
C ASP A 137 13.79 -11.54 -13.80
N VAL A 138 13.93 -10.26 -13.41
CA VAL A 138 14.69 -9.81 -12.23
C VAL A 138 13.76 -9.30 -11.13
N LEU A 139 12.75 -8.52 -11.51
CA LEU A 139 11.79 -7.89 -10.62
C LEU A 139 10.41 -8.51 -10.80
N THR A 140 9.72 -8.74 -9.69
CA THR A 140 8.31 -9.11 -9.73
C THR A 140 7.45 -7.94 -10.23
N ASP A 141 6.27 -8.24 -10.79
CA ASP A 141 5.31 -7.20 -11.19
C ASP A 141 4.98 -6.23 -10.05
N GLN A 142 4.90 -6.73 -8.81
CA GLN A 142 4.67 -5.90 -7.64
C GLN A 142 5.82 -4.91 -7.40
N GLN A 143 7.07 -5.34 -7.56
CA GLN A 143 8.23 -4.46 -7.42
C GLN A 143 8.29 -3.41 -8.54
N ILE A 144 7.94 -3.78 -9.78
CA ILE A 144 7.86 -2.84 -10.90
C ILE A 144 6.79 -1.78 -10.64
N LEU A 145 5.61 -2.18 -10.18
CA LEU A 145 4.55 -1.25 -9.79
C LEU A 145 4.96 -0.38 -8.60
N ALA A 146 5.72 -0.92 -7.65
CA ALA A 146 6.24 -0.18 -6.50
C ALA A 146 7.23 0.90 -6.94
N VAL A 147 8.19 0.57 -7.82
CA VAL A 147 9.13 1.55 -8.40
C VAL A 147 8.36 2.68 -9.10
N LEU A 148 7.34 2.33 -9.90
CA LEU A 148 6.52 3.34 -10.56
C LEU A 148 5.76 4.20 -9.54
N ALA A 149 5.23 3.63 -8.46
CA ALA A 149 4.58 4.37 -7.39
C ALA A 149 5.55 5.36 -6.70
N TYR A 150 6.79 4.94 -6.44
CA TYR A 150 7.84 5.80 -5.88
C TYR A 150 8.19 6.96 -6.82
N ILE A 151 8.43 6.69 -8.10
CA ILE A 151 8.68 7.73 -9.11
C ILE A 151 7.51 8.73 -9.15
N LYS A 152 6.26 8.25 -9.19
CA LYS A 152 5.07 9.12 -9.22
C LYS A 152 4.90 9.95 -7.96
N SER A 153 5.49 9.54 -6.84
CA SER A 153 5.38 10.24 -5.55
C SER A 153 6.22 11.51 -5.48
N SER A 154 7.22 11.68 -6.34
CA SER A 154 8.02 12.91 -6.43
C SER A 154 7.32 14.01 -7.25
N TRP A 155 6.35 13.65 -8.09
CA TRP A 155 5.76 14.59 -9.04
C TRP A 155 4.80 15.59 -8.37
N PRO A 156 4.81 16.86 -8.81
CA PRO A 156 3.78 17.83 -8.50
C PRO A 156 2.36 17.32 -8.86
N PRO A 157 1.32 17.72 -8.11
CA PRO A 157 -0.04 17.22 -8.33
C PRO A 157 -0.60 17.43 -9.75
N ASP A 158 -0.21 18.49 -10.43
CA ASP A 158 -0.60 18.78 -11.81
C ASP A 158 0.04 17.81 -12.81
N ILE A 159 1.29 17.39 -12.59
CA ILE A 159 1.96 16.37 -13.39
C ILE A 159 1.31 14.99 -13.16
N VAL A 160 1.02 14.64 -11.91
CA VAL A 160 0.28 13.41 -11.58
C VAL A 160 -1.08 13.39 -12.29
N ALA A 161 -1.81 14.50 -12.27
CA ALA A 161 -3.10 14.61 -12.94
C ALA A 161 -2.98 14.50 -14.46
N ALA A 162 -1.99 15.17 -15.07
CA ALA A 162 -1.73 15.08 -16.50
C ALA A 162 -1.38 13.65 -16.93
N GLN A 163 -0.50 12.97 -16.20
CA GLN A 163 -0.12 11.59 -16.50
C GLN A 163 -1.28 10.60 -16.34
N SER A 164 -2.12 10.78 -15.31
CA SER A 164 -3.29 9.92 -15.06
C SER A 164 -4.37 10.03 -16.15
N SER A 165 -4.27 11.01 -17.04
CA SER A 165 -5.20 11.23 -18.15
C SER A 165 -4.74 10.65 -19.50
N ARG A 166 -3.61 9.93 -19.51
CA ARG A 166 -2.98 9.34 -20.72
C ARG A 166 -3.40 7.90 -21.00
#